data_AF-A0A4Q3J467-F1
#
_entry.id   AF-A0A4Q3J467-F1
#
_cell.length_a   1.000
_cell.length_b   1.000
_cell.length_c   1.000
_cell.angle_alpha   90.00
_cell.angle_beta   90.00
_cell.angle_gamma   90.00
#
_symmetry.space_group_name_H-M   'P 1'
#
loop_
_entity.id
_entity.type
_entity.pdbx_description
1 polymer ?
#
loop_
_entity_poly.entity_id
_entity_poly.type
_entity_poly.pdbx_seq_one_letter_code
_entity_poly.pdbx_strand_id
1 'polypeptide(L)'
;MSTSSPETGYHHGDLKRRLIEAALEMLDEEGTEGVGLRELARRVGVSPAAPYRHFRGRQALLEAVATEGFRRFAAMMAAKEQDLTEAEQLPAMAEAYVRFAL
;
A
#
# COMPACT_ATOMS: atom_id res chain seq x y z
N MET A 1 -9.03 -14.23 37.93
CA MET A 1 -9.63 -13.13 37.16
C MET A 1 -9.06 -13.20 35.75
N SER A 2 -9.92 -13.57 34.80
CA SER A 2 -9.60 -13.70 33.39
C SER A 2 -9.53 -12.31 32.76
N THR A 3 -8.52 -12.06 31.92
CA THR A 3 -8.58 -10.99 30.92
C THR A 3 -8.23 -11.62 29.58
N SER A 4 -9.28 -12.05 28.87
CA SER A 4 -9.21 -12.44 27.47
C SER A 4 -8.83 -11.21 26.64
N SER A 5 -7.70 -11.27 25.94
CA SER A 5 -7.33 -10.28 24.94
C SER A 5 -8.32 -10.32 23.76
N PRO A 6 -8.66 -9.17 23.16
CA PRO A 6 -9.61 -9.13 22.06
C PRO A 6 -8.94 -9.67 20.78
N GLU A 7 -9.42 -10.83 20.34
CA GLU A 7 -9.31 -11.36 18.98
C GLU A 7 -9.78 -10.28 17.98
N THR A 8 -8.86 -9.44 17.50
CA THR A 8 -9.21 -8.36 16.57
C THR A 8 -9.22 -8.93 15.16
N GLY A 9 -10.39 -9.43 14.76
CA GLY A 9 -10.66 -9.93 13.43
C GLY A 9 -10.40 -8.87 12.36
N TYR A 10 -9.35 -9.07 11.58
CA TYR A 10 -9.08 -8.33 10.34
C TYR A 10 -8.87 -9.31 9.17
N HIS A 11 -9.78 -10.26 8.97
CA HIS A 11 -9.54 -11.42 8.08
C HIS A 11 -10.46 -11.55 6.85
N HIS A 12 -11.01 -10.44 6.33
CA HIS A 12 -11.70 -10.47 5.03
C HIS A 12 -11.13 -9.56 3.93
N GLY A 13 -10.27 -8.59 4.28
CA GLY A 13 -9.48 -7.81 3.31
C GLY A 13 -7.99 -8.18 3.27
N ASP A 14 -7.56 -9.10 4.13
CA ASP A 14 -6.16 -9.33 4.49
C ASP A 14 -5.30 -9.73 3.28
N LEU A 15 -5.76 -10.69 2.48
CA LEU A 15 -4.96 -11.14 1.34
C LEU A 15 -4.79 -10.07 0.27
N LYS A 16 -5.86 -9.36 -0.11
CA LYS A 16 -5.76 -8.28 -1.11
C LYS A 16 -4.80 -7.19 -0.63
N ARG A 17 -4.92 -6.78 0.63
CA ARG A 17 -4.05 -5.77 1.24
C ARG A 17 -2.60 -6.26 1.30
N ARG A 18 -2.35 -7.46 1.82
CA ARG A 18 -1.01 -8.07 1.90
C ARG A 18 -0.35 -8.21 0.52
N LEU A 19 -1.12 -8.54 -0.51
CA LEU A 19 -0.62 -8.58 -1.89
C LEU A 19 -0.25 -7.19 -2.41
N ILE A 20 -0.98 -6.14 -2.06
CA ILE A 20 -0.65 -4.75 -2.43
C ILE A 20 0.61 -4.28 -1.68
N GLU A 21 0.72 -4.58 -0.38
CA GLU A 21 1.89 -4.25 0.42
C GLU A 21 3.15 -4.95 -0.11
N ALA A 22 3.09 -6.26 -0.34
CA ALA A 22 4.20 -7.01 -0.92
C ALA A 22 4.54 -6.54 -2.35
N ALA A 23 3.56 -6.07 -3.13
CA ALA A 23 3.81 -5.51 -4.45
C ALA A 23 4.52 -4.16 -4.38
N LEU A 24 4.20 -3.30 -3.41
CA LEU A 24 4.92 -2.06 -3.18
C LEU A 24 6.38 -2.32 -2.80
N GLU A 25 6.65 -3.26 -1.88
CA GLU A 25 8.02 -3.65 -1.52
C GLU A 25 8.79 -4.20 -2.73
N MET A 26 8.17 -5.07 -3.53
CA MET A 26 8.81 -5.60 -4.73
C MET A 26 9.10 -4.51 -5.78
N LEU A 27 8.25 -3.48 -5.89
CA LEU A 27 8.51 -2.36 -6.80
C LEU A 27 9.77 -1.59 -6.38
N ASP A 28 9.96 -1.39 -5.07
CA ASP A 28 11.13 -0.69 -4.53
C ASP A 28 12.42 -1.51 -4.71
N GLU A 29 12.33 -2.84 -4.59
CA GLU A 29 13.48 -3.75 -4.70
C GLU A 29 13.89 -4.09 -6.14
N GLU A 30 12.91 -4.39 -7.00
CA GLU A 30 13.14 -5.04 -8.31
C GLU A 30 12.58 -4.22 -9.49
N GLY A 31 11.87 -3.12 -9.23
CA GLY A 31 11.16 -2.37 -10.24
C GLY A 31 9.92 -3.10 -10.78
N THR A 32 9.29 -2.51 -11.80
CA THR A 32 7.97 -2.98 -12.27
C THR A 32 8.00 -4.37 -12.92
N GLU A 33 9.10 -4.79 -13.55
CA GLU A 33 9.16 -6.05 -14.29
C GLU A 33 9.06 -7.29 -13.39
N GLY A 34 9.55 -7.20 -12.15
CA GLY A 34 9.48 -8.29 -11.16
C GLY A 34 8.08 -8.54 -10.60
N VAL A 35 7.17 -7.56 -10.69
CA VAL A 35 5.85 -7.65 -10.06
C VAL A 35 4.88 -8.51 -10.85
N GLY A 36 4.57 -9.69 -10.31
CA GLY A 36 3.61 -10.63 -10.87
C GLY A 36 2.77 -11.34 -9.79
N LEU A 37 1.54 -11.74 -10.14
CA LEU A 37 0.61 -12.38 -9.20
C LEU A 37 1.14 -13.69 -8.59
N ARG A 38 1.84 -14.50 -9.39
CA ARG A 38 2.43 -15.77 -8.91
C ARG A 38 3.58 -15.53 -7.96
N GLU A 39 4.42 -14.55 -8.26
CA GLU A 39 5.56 -14.20 -7.43
C GLU A 39 5.09 -13.62 -6.10
N LEU A 40 4.08 -12.75 -6.13
CA LEU A 40 3.43 -12.25 -4.91
C LEU A 40 2.76 -13.35 -4.11
N ALA A 41 2.12 -14.33 -4.74
CA ALA A 41 1.57 -15.48 -4.01
C ALA A 41 2.67 -16.22 -3.24
N ARG A 42 3.83 -16.43 -3.89
CA ARG A 42 5.00 -17.06 -3.28
C ARG A 42 5.54 -16.23 -2.12
N ARG A 43 5.75 -14.93 -2.32
CA ARG A 43 6.27 -13.99 -1.31
C ARG A 43 5.35 -13.88 -0.09
N VAL A 44 4.03 -13.84 -0.29
CA VAL A 44 3.03 -13.72 0.78
C VAL A 44 2.71 -15.10 1.42
N GLY A 45 3.19 -16.20 0.85
CA GLY A 45 3.02 -17.55 1.39
C GLY A 45 1.63 -18.15 1.18
N VAL A 46 0.98 -17.84 0.04
CA VAL A 46 -0.35 -18.36 -0.32
C VAL A 46 -0.32 -19.16 -1.61
N SER A 47 -1.43 -19.85 -1.91
CA SER A 47 -1.51 -20.65 -3.15
C SER A 47 -1.43 -19.76 -4.41
N PRO A 48 -0.82 -20.23 -5.51
CA PRO A 48 -0.70 -19.45 -6.74
C PRO A 48 -2.02 -18.96 -7.34
N ALA A 49 -3.14 -19.65 -7.03
CA ALA A 49 -4.47 -19.29 -7.50
C ALA A 49 -5.15 -18.21 -6.63
N ALA A 50 -4.70 -18.00 -5.39
CA ALA A 50 -5.36 -17.12 -4.44
C ALA A 50 -5.43 -15.64 -4.91
N PRO A 51 -4.37 -15.04 -5.49
CA PRO A 51 -4.42 -13.65 -5.95
C PRO A 51 -5.44 -13.40 -7.08
N TYR A 52 -5.69 -14.41 -7.92
CA TYR A 52 -6.61 -14.30 -9.06
C TYR A 52 -8.08 -14.11 -8.62
N ARG A 53 -8.41 -14.40 -7.36
CA ARG A 53 -9.73 -14.09 -6.77
C ARG A 53 -9.93 -12.59 -6.52
N HIS A 54 -8.84 -11.83 -6.43
CA HIS A 54 -8.86 -10.39 -6.13
C HIS A 54 -8.44 -9.53 -7.33
N PHE A 55 -7.59 -10.07 -8.20
CA PHE A 55 -7.05 -9.36 -9.35
C PHE A 55 -7.26 -10.16 -10.63
N ARG A 56 -7.84 -9.52 -11.66
CA ARG A 56 -8.06 -10.13 -12.98
C ARG A 56 -6.77 -10.31 -13.79
N GLY A 57 -5.64 -9.88 -13.25
CA GLY A 57 -4.34 -9.96 -13.90
C GLY A 57 -3.36 -8.95 -13.32
N ARG A 58 -2.15 -8.90 -13.89
CA ARG A 58 -1.08 -8.00 -13.48
C ARG A 58 -1.50 -6.52 -13.56
N GLN A 59 -2.23 -6.14 -14.61
CA GLN A 59 -2.67 -4.76 -14.77
C GLN A 59 -3.60 -4.31 -13.63
N ALA A 60 -4.59 -5.12 -13.27
CA ALA A 60 -5.51 -4.82 -12.16
C ALA A 60 -4.79 -4.74 -10.79
N LEU A 61 -3.71 -5.51 -10.62
CA LEU A 61 -2.84 -5.40 -9.46
C LEU A 61 -2.09 -4.06 -9.45
N LEU A 62 -1.46 -3.68 -10.58
CA LEU A 62 -0.72 -2.43 -10.68
C LEU A 62 -1.61 -1.20 -10.48
N GLU A 63 -2.84 -1.23 -11.00
CA GLU A 63 -3.85 -0.19 -10.75
C GLU A 63 -4.19 -0.08 -9.25
N ALA A 64 -4.35 -1.21 -8.56
CA ALA A 64 -4.60 -1.21 -7.12
C ALA A 64 -3.40 -0.70 -6.31
N VAL A 65 -2.18 -1.03 -6.74
CA VAL A 65 -0.93 -0.54 -6.15
C VAL A 65 -0.80 0.97 -6.35
N ALA A 66 -1.02 1.46 -7.57
CA ALA A 66 -1.01 2.89 -7.86
C ALA A 66 -2.07 3.64 -7.03
N THR A 67 -3.29 3.09 -6.94
CA THR A 67 -4.38 3.66 -6.13
C THR A 67 -3.97 3.78 -4.66
N GLU A 68 -3.34 2.74 -4.11
CA GLU A 68 -2.86 2.75 -2.73
C GLU A 68 -1.71 3.75 -2.54
N GLY A 69 -0.78 3.84 -3.49
CA GLY A 69 0.30 4.84 -3.48
C GLY A 69 -0.24 6.27 -3.45
N PHE A 70 -1.19 6.59 -4.34
CA PHE A 70 -1.84 7.91 -4.36
C PHE A 70 -2.64 8.18 -3.08
N ARG A 71 -3.30 7.18 -2.50
CA ARG A 71 -4.02 7.32 -1.23
C ARG A 71 -3.07 7.69 -0.09
N ARG A 72 -1.90 7.03 -0.01
CA ARG A 72 -0.86 7.35 0.98
C ARG A 72 -0.30 8.75 0.76
N PHE A 73 -0.02 9.11 -0.49
CA PHE A 73 0.43 10.45 -0.86
C PHE A 73 -0.57 11.52 -0.42
N ALA A 74 -1.85 11.37 -0.77
CA ALA A 74 -2.90 12.31 -0.36
C ALA A 74 -3.03 12.43 1.16
N ALA A 75 -2.90 11.33 1.90
CA ALA A 75 -2.93 11.36 3.35
C ALA A 75 -1.73 12.12 3.97
N MET A 76 -0.53 11.97 3.39
CA MET A 76 0.65 12.73 3.84
C MET A 76 0.50 14.23 3.59
N MET A 77 -0.08 14.60 2.44
CA MET A 77 -0.34 16.00 2.09
C MET A 77 -1.38 16.62 3.04
N ALA A 78 -2.51 15.93 3.26
CA ALA A 78 -3.57 16.41 4.15
C ALA A 78 -3.12 16.51 5.63
N ALA A 79 -2.22 15.64 6.09
CA ALA A 79 -1.70 15.68 7.46
C ALA A 79 -0.82 16.91 7.73
N LYS A 80 -0.17 17.47 6.70
CA LYS A 80 0.67 18.67 6.82
C LYS A 80 -0.14 19.97 6.80
N GLU A 81 -1.39 19.95 6.34
CA GLU A 81 -2.24 21.15 6.28
C GLU A 81 -2.82 21.56 7.63
N GLN A 82 -2.93 20.63 8.57
CA GLN A 82 -3.45 20.91 9.91
C GLN A 82 -2.36 21.64 10.71
N ASP A 83 -2.69 22.82 11.23
CA ASP A 83 -1.84 23.70 12.05
C ASP A 83 -0.81 24.59 11.31
N LEU A 84 -0.82 24.65 9.98
CA LEU A 84 0.06 25.54 9.22
C LEU A 84 -0.64 26.83 8.76
N THR A 85 0.10 27.94 8.83
CA THR A 85 -0.30 29.18 8.17
C THR A 85 -0.20 29.04 6.64
N GLU A 86 -0.91 29.90 5.91
CA GLU A 86 -0.92 29.91 4.43
C GLU A 86 0.49 30.02 3.83
N ALA A 87 1.40 30.73 4.50
CA ALA A 87 2.81 30.86 4.11
C ALA A 87 3.64 29.57 4.32
N GLU A 88 3.23 28.71 5.25
CA GLU A 88 3.92 27.46 5.61
C GLU A 88 3.41 26.25 4.81
N GLN A 89 2.20 26.32 4.26
CA GLN A 89 1.57 25.23 3.50
C GLN A 89 2.37 24.85 2.25
N LEU A 90 2.80 25.82 1.42
CA LEU A 90 3.51 25.52 0.18
C LEU A 90 4.89 24.86 0.42
N PRO A 91 5.74 25.35 1.34
CA PRO A 91 6.98 24.64 1.73
C PRO A 91 6.73 23.23 2.28
N ALA A 92 5.69 23.06 3.11
CA ALA A 92 5.33 21.77 3.69
C ALA A 92 4.86 20.74 2.63
N MET A 93 4.08 21.19 1.65
CA MET A 93 3.68 20.40 0.49
C MET A 93 4.89 20.00 -0.36
N ALA A 94 5.83 20.93 -0.59
CA ALA A 94 7.05 20.64 -1.34
C ALA A 94 7.94 19.60 -0.62
N GLU A 95 8.10 19.73 0.70
CA GLU A 95 8.82 18.74 1.51
C GLU A 95 8.17 17.34 1.45
N ALA A 96 6.84 17.27 1.58
CA ALA A 96 6.11 16.02 1.53
C ALA A 96 6.21 15.34 0.15
N TYR A 97 6.17 16.13 -0.93
CA TYR A 97 6.39 15.64 -2.29
C TYR A 97 7.80 15.10 -2.48
N VAL A 98 8.82 15.84 -2.05
CA VAL A 98 10.23 15.40 -2.16
C VAL A 98 10.47 14.13 -1.35
N ARG A 99 9.93 14.02 -0.14
CA ARG A 99 10.03 12.79 0.69
C ARG A 99 9.28 11.60 0.08
N PHE A 100 8.22 11.83 -0.68
CA PHE A 100 7.51 10.76 -1.37
C PHE A 100 8.28 10.27 -2.62
N ALA A 101 9.02 11.16 -3.28
CA ALA A 101 9.70 10.88 -4.54
C ALA A 101 11.15 10.40 -4.41
N LEU A 102 11.76 10.53 -3.22
CA LEU A 102 13.15 10.16 -2.90
C LEU A 102 13.19 9.10 -1.79
#